data_AF-A0A975B525-F1
#
_entry.id   AF-A0A975B525-F1
#
_cell.length_a   1.000
_cell.length_b   1.000
_cell.length_c   1.000
_cell.angle_alpha   90.00
_cell.angle_beta   90.00
_cell.angle_gamma   90.00
#
_symmetry.space_group_name_H-M   'P 1'
#
loop_
_entity.id
_entity.type
_entity.pdbx_description
1 polymer ?
#
loop_
_entity_poly.entity_id
_entity_poly.type
_entity_poly.pdbx_seq_one_letter_code
_entity_poly.pdbx_strand_id
1 'polypeptide(L)' 'MELTMIICQNVPEVIWNAFRLANMMLEEMDDVSIFLNGPSVKYQDLDSEQFPLNELAKIFTLSEGRLFA' A
#
# COMPACT_ATOMS: atom_id res chain seq x y z
N MET A 1 9.19 13.79 6.14
CA MET A 1 8.08 13.62 7.10
C MET A 1 7.91 12.13 7.40
N GLU A 2 7.36 11.77 8.55
CA GLU A 2 7.03 10.38 8.88
C GLU A 2 5.53 10.17 8.73
N LEU A 3 5.12 9.22 7.88
CA LEU A 3 3.72 8.88 7.63
C LEU A 3 3.50 7.39 7.91
N THR A 4 2.53 7.08 8.79
CA THR A 4 2.04 5.71 8.98
C THR A 4 0.56 5.64 8.62
N MET A 5 0.23 4.71 7.73
CA MET A 5 -1.15 4.45 7.30
C MET A 5 -1.63 3.10 7.80
N ILE A 6 -2.89 3.02 8.22
CA ILE A 6 -3.54 1.76 8.57
C ILE A 6 -4.64 1.49 7.54
N ILE A 7 -4.58 0.33 6.91
CA ILE A 7 -5.60 -0.13 5.95
C ILE A 7 -6.37 -1.28 6.61
N CYS A 8 -7.71 -1.20 6.61
CA CYS A 8 -8.57 -2.14 7.34
C CYS A 8 -9.70 -2.75 6.49
N GLN A 9 -9.69 -2.57 5.17
CA GLN A 9 -10.81 -2.95 4.28
C GLN A 9 -10.34 -3.77 3.08
N ASN A 10 -11.28 -4.42 2.41
CA ASN A 10 -11.06 -5.25 1.22
C ASN A 10 -11.66 -4.66 -0.07
N VAL A 11 -11.91 -3.36 -0.12
CA VAL A 11 -12.35 -2.68 -1.35
C VAL A 11 -11.10 -2.41 -2.22
N PRO A 12 -10.97 -3.03 -3.42
CA PRO A 12 -9.75 -2.96 -4.22
C PRO A 12 -9.31 -1.53 -4.54
N GLU A 13 -10.25 -0.67 -4.94
CA GLU A 13 -9.98 0.74 -5.24
C GLU A 13 -9.38 1.50 -4.04
N VAL A 14 -9.85 1.21 -2.82
CA VAL A 14 -9.36 1.93 -1.64
C VAL A 14 -7.96 1.48 -1.26
N ILE A 15 -7.68 0.18 -1.33
CA ILE A 15 -6.32 -0.34 -1.10
C ILE A 15 -5.37 0.18 -2.19
N TRP A 16 -5.83 0.21 -3.44
CA TRP A 16 -5.07 0.72 -4.58
C TRP A 16 -4.70 2.19 -4.40
N ASN A 17 -5.66 3.04 -4.03
CA ASN A 17 -5.39 4.44 -3.75
C ASN A 17 -4.46 4.63 -2.53
N ALA A 18 -4.55 3.77 -1.52
CA ALA A 18 -3.65 3.82 -0.37
C ALA A 18 -2.20 3.50 -0.76
N PHE A 19 -1.96 2.44 -1.55
CA PHE A 19 -0.61 2.14 -2.05
C PHE A 19 -0.09 3.23 -3.01
N ARG A 20 -0.95 3.80 -3.87
CA ARG A 20 -0.56 4.92 -4.75
C ARG A 20 -0.13 6.15 -3.95
N LEU A 21 -0.89 6.51 -2.92
CA LEU A 21 -0.52 7.59 -2.02
C LEU A 21 0.82 7.28 -1.33
N ALA A 22 1.00 6.05 -0.83
CA ALA A 22 2.24 5.65 -0.17
C ALA A 22 3.46 5.81 -1.09
N ASN A 23 3.35 5.32 -2.33
CA ASN A 23 4.42 5.43 -3.32
C ASN A 23 4.71 6.89 -3.69
N MET A 24 3.67 7.71 -3.89
CA MET A 24 3.84 9.14 -4.17
C MET A 24 4.59 9.87 -3.04
N MET A 25 4.32 9.52 -1.79
CA MET A 25 4.99 10.14 -0.65
C MET A 25 6.45 9.68 -0.52
N LEU A 26 6.78 8.42 -0.86
CA LEU A 26 8.16 7.94 -0.90
C LEU A 26 9.02 8.69 -1.93
N GLU A 27 8.43 9.12 -3.06
CA GLU A 27 9.13 9.93 -4.06
C GLU A 27 9.60 11.28 -3.51
N GLU A 28 8.92 11.81 -2.49
CA GLU A 28 9.27 13.07 -1.81
C GLU A 28 10.24 12.88 -0.62
N MET A 29 10.91 11.73 -0.54
CA MET A 29 11.87 11.35 0.52
C MET A 29 11.25 11.26 1.92
N ASP A 30 9.95 10.95 2.02
CA ASP A 30 9.30 10.69 3.29
C ASP A 30 9.52 9.25 3.79
N ASP A 31 9.55 9.06 5.10
CA ASP A 31 9.53 7.74 5.73
C ASP A 31 8.07 7.25 5.80
N VAL A 32 7.71 6.29 4.93
CA VAL A 32 6.33 5.80 4.82
C VAL A 32 6.21 4.36 5.29
N SER A 33 5.23 4.12 6.17
CA SER A 33 4.85 2.79 6.66
C SER A 33 3.37 2.50 6.40
N ILE A 34 3.05 1.28 6.00
CA ILE A 34 1.68 0.76 5.89
C ILE A 34 1.52 -0.39 6.87
N PHE A 35 0.47 -0.34 7.68
CA PHE A 35 0.03 -1.44 8.52
C PHE A 35 -1.30 -1.99 7.98
N LEU A 36 -1.24 -3.20 7.42
CA LEU A 36 -2.43 -3.93 6.98
C LEU A 36 -3.08 -4.59 8.18
N ASN A 37 -4.40 -4.44 8.30
CA ASN A 37 -5.16 -5.01 9.40
C ASN A 37 -6.48 -5.61 8.88
N GLY A 38 -6.90 -6.73 9.46
CA GLY A 38 -8.15 -7.37 9.10
C GLY A 38 -8.22 -7.77 7.62
N PRO A 39 -9.31 -7.46 6.89
CA PRO A 39 -9.50 -7.91 5.51
C PRO A 39 -8.40 -7.48 4.52
N SER A 40 -7.69 -6.37 4.77
CA SER A 40 -6.67 -5.87 3.85
C SER A 40 -5.39 -6.72 3.83
N VAL A 41 -5.18 -7.59 4.83
CA VAL A 41 -4.04 -8.52 4.85
C VAL A 41 -4.04 -9.43 3.61
N LYS A 42 -5.23 -9.69 3.03
CA LYS A 42 -5.41 -10.47 1.80
C LYS A 42 -5.44 -9.62 0.53
N TYR A 43 -4.82 -8.44 0.52
CA TYR A 43 -4.87 -7.53 -0.64
C TYR A 43 -4.38 -8.18 -1.94
N GLN A 44 -3.48 -9.16 -1.87
CA GLN A 44 -2.96 -9.87 -3.04
C GLN A 44 -4.06 -10.62 -3.81
N ASP A 45 -5.11 -11.08 -3.12
CA ASP A 45 -6.26 -11.76 -3.73
C ASP A 45 -7.19 -10.77 -4.48
N LEU A 46 -7.00 -9.46 -4.27
CA LEU A 46 -7.81 -8.38 -4.85
C LEU A 46 -7.12 -7.72 -6.07
N ASP A 47 -5.94 -8.21 -6.44
CA ASP A 47 -5.16 -7.75 -7.58
C ASP A 47 -5.90 -7.98 -8.91
N SER A 48 -5.83 -7.01 -9.81
CA SER A 48 -6.50 -7.07 -11.12
C SER A 48 -5.88 -6.08 -12.10
N GLU A 49 -6.26 -6.15 -13.39
CA GLU A 49 -5.84 -5.15 -14.39
C GLU A 49 -6.30 -3.73 -14.03
N GLN A 50 -7.48 -3.58 -13.42
CA GLN A 50 -8.00 -2.28 -13.00
C GLN A 50 -7.28 -1.75 -11.74
N PHE A 51 -6.91 -2.66 -10.83
CA PHE A 51 -6.25 -2.35 -9.56
C PHE A 51 -5.02 -3.26 -9.38
N PRO A 52 -3.86 -2.90 -9.97
CA PRO A 52 -2.64 -3.71 -9.91
C PRO A 52 -1.94 -3.57 -8.56
N LEU A 53 -2.55 -4.12 -7.51
CA LEU A 53 -2.10 -4.06 -6.13
C LEU A 53 -0.75 -4.75 -5.90
N ASN A 54 -0.51 -5.88 -6.57
CA ASN A 54 0.73 -6.64 -6.42
C ASN A 54 1.94 -5.84 -6.93
N GLU A 55 1.76 -5.15 -8.05
CA GLU A 55 2.79 -4.26 -8.61
C GLU A 55 3.05 -3.07 -7.69
N LEU A 56 2.00 -2.39 -7.22
CA LEU A 56 2.15 -1.24 -6.34
C LEU A 56 2.79 -1.58 -4.99
N ALA A 57 2.42 -2.73 -4.40
CA ALA A 57 3.03 -3.19 -3.17
C ALA A 57 4.51 -3.55 -3.37
N LYS A 58 4.86 -4.16 -4.51
CA LYS A 58 6.24 -4.43 -4.88
C LYS A 58 7.05 -3.15 -5.00
N ILE A 59 6.55 -2.15 -5.74
CA ILE A 59 7.18 -0.82 -5.85
C ILE A 59 7.41 -0.24 -4.45
N PHE A 60 6.37 -0.23 -3.61
CA PHE A 60 6.45 0.31 -2.25
C PHE A 60 7.56 -0.33 -1.42
N THR A 61 7.63 -1.67 -1.39
CA THR A 61 8.66 -2.40 -0.64
C THR A 61 10.07 -2.26 -1.21
N LEU A 62 10.21 -2.01 -2.52
CA LEU A 62 11.51 -1.78 -3.16
C LEU A 62 11.99 -0.33 -2.99
N SER A 63 11.07 0.61 -2.75
CA SER A 63 11.35 2.03 -2.51
C SER A 63 11.49 2.38 -1.02
N GLU A 64 12.02 1.45 -0.22
CA GLU A 64 12.23 1.58 1.25
C GLU A 64 10.95 1.70 2.11
N GLY A 65 9.77 1.61 1.51
CA GLY A 65 8.49 1.58 2.22
C GLY A 65 8.38 0.36 3.15
N ARG A 66 7.89 0.59 4.37
CA ARG A 66 7.74 -0.47 5.38
C ARG A 66 6.31 -1.00 5.38
N LEU A 67 6.14 -2.24 4.95
CA LEU A 67 4.85 -2.92 4.93
C LEU A 67 4.76 -3.92 6.09
N PHE A 68 3.74 -3.76 6.94
CA PHE A 68 3.42 -4.66 8.04
C PHE A 68 2.06 -5.32 7.78
N ALA A 69 1.92 -6.60 8.12
CA ALA A 69 0.72 -7.40 7.91
C ALA A 69 0.58 -8.50 8.97
#